data_AF-A0A3Q0L2Y3-F1
#
_entry.id   AF-A0A3Q0L2Y3-F1
#
_cell.length_a   1.000
_cell.length_b   1.000
_cell.length_c   1.000
_cell.angle_alpha   90.00
_cell.angle_beta   90.00
_cell.angle_gamma   90.00
#
_symmetry.space_group_name_H-M   'P 1'
#
loop_
_entity.id
_entity.type
_entity.pdbx_description
1 polymer ?
#
loop_
_entity_poly.entity_id
_entity_poly.type
_entity_poly.pdbx_seq_one_letter_code
_entity_poly.pdbx_strand_id
1 'polypeptide(L)'
;MQHGLLSSLLLSLSLFWMPQIALAKEVPADTVQQWLQDQQVESKVSELLDYALRDKTNELKFSLERLALPQQEVVRYVLLDKLEKNQVILTPRMALFVDSQIKQTPAYQVVEKGDGYEFTVPAFNYPAIASRLIKRWKQDQSTLEFILLAEQGKLDLQTWLSGSTHQVQLRESLLLKELDSLSPEALDRLVNQLVDKPITTWLPSSAVVVRFAQVSERPDVYHLLWRMKADHNSQAELTRLASMGDEQALQQVMAAALNPSLKEQAIQALASKHPLSQDVKQFLITRMALPDDAVLVAKELSKQGHEGWLQEVLSGGYPVKRHLIAQALK
;
A
#
# COMPACT_ATOMS: atom_id res chain seq x y z
N MET A 1 22.99 56.08 -40.71
CA MET A 1 23.78 54.86 -40.41
C MET A 1 24.13 54.70 -38.92
N GLN A 2 23.44 55.36 -37.97
CA GLN A 2 23.79 55.28 -36.53
C GLN A 2 22.89 54.35 -35.68
N HIS A 3 21.75 53.89 -36.21
CA HIS A 3 20.87 52.97 -35.47
C HIS A 3 21.31 51.50 -35.51
N GLY A 4 22.08 51.10 -36.54
CA GLY A 4 22.60 49.73 -36.66
C GLY A 4 23.70 49.38 -35.64
N LEU A 5 24.48 50.39 -35.21
CA LEU A 5 25.57 50.24 -34.24
C LEU A 5 25.06 50.13 -32.79
N LEU A 6 23.91 50.73 -32.48
CA LEU A 6 23.27 50.61 -31.16
C LEU A 6 22.57 49.25 -31.00
N SER A 7 21.93 48.74 -32.06
CA SER A 7 21.32 47.41 -32.05
C SER A 7 22.35 46.29 -31.91
N SER A 8 23.54 46.41 -32.50
CA SER A 8 24.61 45.42 -32.35
C SER A 8 25.30 45.47 -30.99
N LEU A 9 25.37 46.65 -30.35
CA LEU A 9 25.82 46.80 -28.96
C LEU A 9 24.82 46.18 -27.96
N LEU A 10 23.52 46.38 -28.16
CA LEU A 10 22.49 45.76 -27.31
C LEU A 10 22.40 44.24 -27.50
N LEU A 11 22.63 43.74 -28.73
CA LEU A 11 22.68 42.29 -28.98
C LEU A 11 23.94 41.63 -28.39
N SER A 12 25.08 42.33 -28.38
CA SER A 12 26.31 41.81 -27.76
C SER A 12 26.26 41.84 -26.23
N LEU A 13 25.64 42.84 -25.62
CA LEU A 13 25.40 42.89 -24.17
C LEU A 13 24.40 41.83 -23.67
N SER A 14 23.40 41.45 -24.48
CA SER A 14 22.44 40.39 -24.11
C SER A 14 23.02 38.98 -24.19
N LEU A 15 24.05 38.74 -25.00
CA LEU A 15 24.78 37.46 -25.04
C LEU A 15 25.65 37.22 -23.79
N PHE A 16 26.05 38.27 -23.07
CA PHE A 16 26.77 38.14 -21.78
C PHE A 16 25.87 37.81 -20.58
N TRP A 17 24.55 37.88 -20.75
CA TRP A 17 23.53 37.52 -19.75
C TRP A 17 22.74 36.26 -20.09
N MET A 18 23.25 35.43 -21.00
CA MET A 18 22.81 34.05 -21.05
C MET A 18 23.25 33.37 -19.74
N PRO A 19 22.34 32.78 -18.94
CA PRO A 19 22.75 31.95 -17.82
C PRO A 19 23.66 30.86 -18.38
N GLN A 20 24.90 30.79 -17.92
CA GLN A 20 25.77 29.67 -18.26
C GLN A 20 25.06 28.42 -17.78
N ILE A 21 24.53 27.63 -18.73
CA ILE A 21 24.07 26.28 -18.43
C ILE A 21 25.34 25.54 -18.06
N ALA A 22 25.60 25.44 -16.75
CA ALA A 22 26.71 24.68 -16.22
C ALA A 22 26.49 23.22 -16.64
N LEU A 23 27.18 22.79 -17.69
CA LEU A 23 27.18 21.41 -18.11
C LEU A 23 27.89 20.59 -17.01
N ALA A 24 27.26 19.51 -16.58
CA ALA A 24 27.85 18.60 -15.61
C ALA A 24 29.18 18.08 -16.13
N LYS A 25 30.19 18.05 -15.26
CA LYS A 25 31.54 17.64 -15.58
C LYS A 25 31.64 16.13 -15.59
N GLU A 26 32.01 15.56 -16.73
CA GLU A 26 32.28 14.13 -16.84
C GLU A 26 33.54 13.74 -16.06
N VAL A 27 33.46 12.67 -15.29
CA VAL A 27 34.56 12.11 -14.49
C VAL A 27 34.64 10.60 -14.65
N PRO A 28 35.85 10.01 -14.64
CA PRO A 28 36.03 8.56 -14.65
C PRO A 28 35.45 7.90 -13.39
N ALA A 29 34.94 6.67 -13.53
CA ALA A 29 34.39 5.90 -12.41
C ALA A 29 35.40 5.67 -11.27
N ASP A 30 36.67 5.46 -11.59
CA ASP A 30 37.74 5.28 -10.59
C ASP A 30 37.92 6.53 -9.73
N THR A 31 37.77 7.72 -10.31
CA THR A 31 37.84 9.00 -9.59
C THR A 31 36.69 9.14 -8.60
N VAL A 32 35.48 8.68 -8.98
CA VAL A 32 34.32 8.66 -8.08
C VAL A 32 34.57 7.75 -6.88
N GLN A 33 35.12 6.55 -7.10
CA GLN A 33 35.48 5.65 -6.00
C GLN A 33 36.53 6.25 -5.07
N GLN A 34 37.56 6.90 -5.63
CA GLN A 34 38.58 7.58 -4.82
C GLN A 34 37.98 8.66 -3.93
N TRP A 35 37.06 9.47 -4.44
CA TRP A 35 36.40 10.50 -3.62
C TRP A 35 35.50 9.91 -2.53
N LEU A 36 34.83 8.78 -2.80
CA LEU A 36 34.02 8.08 -1.79
C LEU A 36 34.86 7.47 -0.65
N GLN A 37 36.13 7.16 -0.93
CA GLN A 37 37.07 6.57 0.05
C GLN A 37 37.94 7.63 0.77
N ASP A 38 37.74 8.92 0.49
CA ASP A 38 38.52 9.99 1.12
C ASP A 38 38.19 10.10 2.62
N GLN A 39 39.21 9.99 3.47
CA GLN A 39 39.10 10.10 4.92
C GLN A 39 38.54 11.47 5.37
N GLN A 40 38.80 12.54 4.63
CA GLN A 40 38.24 13.87 4.92
C GLN A 40 36.72 13.89 4.73
N VAL A 41 36.23 13.21 3.69
CA VAL A 41 34.80 13.03 3.43
C VAL A 41 34.17 12.25 4.57
N GLU A 42 34.77 11.14 4.99
CA GLU A 42 34.25 10.32 6.09
C GLU A 42 34.15 11.10 7.41
N SER A 43 35.21 11.84 7.77
CA SER A 43 35.21 12.67 8.97
C SER A 43 34.13 13.76 8.89
N LYS A 44 33.99 14.41 7.74
CA LYS A 44 33.02 15.50 7.59
C LYS A 44 31.58 14.98 7.61
N VAL A 45 31.32 13.86 6.94
CA VAL A 45 30.02 13.19 6.99
C VAL A 45 29.64 12.82 8.42
N SER A 46 30.58 12.32 9.21
CA SER A 46 30.33 11.93 10.60
C SER A 46 29.94 13.14 11.48
N GLU A 47 30.60 14.28 11.29
CA GLU A 47 30.23 15.55 11.94
C GLU A 47 28.82 16.01 11.52
N LEU A 48 28.54 16.03 10.21
CA LEU A 48 27.23 16.45 9.70
C LEU A 48 26.10 15.51 10.14
N LEU A 49 26.39 14.23 10.27
CA LEU A 49 25.44 13.25 10.80
C LEU A 49 25.13 13.52 12.28
N ASP A 50 26.12 13.87 13.10
CA ASP A 50 25.88 14.28 14.50
C ASP A 50 24.99 15.54 14.57
N TYR A 51 25.23 16.53 13.71
CA TYR A 51 24.33 17.69 13.61
C TYR A 51 22.91 17.28 13.22
N ALA A 52 22.76 16.33 12.30
CA ALA A 52 21.45 15.85 11.89
C ALA A 52 20.70 15.16 13.05
N LEU A 53 21.37 14.30 13.80
CA LEU A 53 20.79 13.57 14.93
C LEU A 53 20.41 14.50 16.10
N ARG A 54 21.10 15.64 16.23
CA ARG A 54 20.82 16.65 17.27
C ARG A 54 19.91 17.80 16.80
N ASP A 55 19.27 17.67 15.64
CA ASP A 55 18.43 18.70 14.99
C ASP A 55 19.14 20.05 14.74
N LYS A 56 20.47 20.06 14.64
CA LYS A 56 21.30 21.23 14.32
C LYS A 56 21.37 21.48 12.81
N THR A 57 20.19 21.62 12.19
CA THR A 57 20.04 21.69 10.73
C THR A 57 20.72 22.91 10.12
N ASN A 58 20.76 24.05 10.83
CA ASN A 58 21.40 25.27 10.32
C ASN A 58 22.93 25.11 10.27
N GLU A 59 23.52 24.53 11.30
CA GLU A 59 24.94 24.24 11.40
C GLU A 59 25.37 23.21 10.37
N LEU A 60 24.53 22.19 10.13
CA LEU A 60 24.71 21.22 9.07
C LEU A 60 24.74 21.91 7.70
N LYS A 61 23.70 22.68 7.38
CA LYS A 61 23.59 23.40 6.09
C LYS A 61 24.80 24.30 5.88
N PHE A 62 25.13 25.12 6.88
CA PHE A 62 26.26 26.04 6.82
C PHE A 62 27.59 25.30 6.61
N SER A 63 27.79 24.19 7.31
CA SER A 63 29.01 23.38 7.19
C SER A 63 29.14 22.69 5.84
N LEU A 64 28.02 22.26 5.24
CA LEU A 64 27.99 21.63 3.92
C LEU A 64 28.23 22.66 2.80
N GLU A 65 27.60 23.83 2.89
CA GLU A 65 27.68 24.89 1.85
C GLU A 65 29.09 25.49 1.72
N ARG A 66 29.90 25.39 2.78
CA ARG A 66 31.29 25.89 2.78
C ARG A 66 32.32 24.95 2.16
N LEU A 67 31.94 23.70 1.90
CA LEU A 67 32.83 22.76 1.23
C LEU A 67 32.98 23.17 -0.24
N ALA A 68 34.19 23.02 -0.78
CA ALA A 68 34.44 23.18 -2.21
C ALA A 68 34.01 21.92 -2.97
N LEU A 69 33.70 22.08 -4.26
CA LEU A 69 33.57 20.94 -5.16
C LEU A 69 34.97 20.32 -5.42
N PRO A 70 35.10 18.99 -5.51
CA PRO A 70 34.03 17.97 -5.53
C PRO A 70 33.54 17.53 -4.14
N GLN A 71 34.29 17.81 -3.08
CA GLN A 71 34.02 17.29 -1.73
C GLN A 71 32.60 17.61 -1.22
N GLN A 72 32.08 18.80 -1.51
CA GLN A 72 30.71 19.19 -1.15
C GLN A 72 29.66 18.19 -1.65
N GLU A 73 29.76 17.77 -2.92
CA GLU A 73 28.79 16.89 -3.54
C GLU A 73 28.91 15.47 -3.01
N VAL A 74 30.14 15.00 -2.80
CA VAL A 74 30.41 13.68 -2.23
C VAL A 74 29.90 13.60 -0.80
N VAL A 75 30.21 14.59 0.04
CA VAL A 75 29.72 14.66 1.42
C VAL A 75 28.19 14.71 1.46
N ARG A 76 27.55 15.49 0.57
CA ARG A 76 26.09 15.53 0.45
C ARG A 76 25.51 14.15 0.15
N TYR A 77 26.07 13.46 -0.84
CA TYR A 77 25.63 12.13 -1.25
C TYR A 77 25.77 11.12 -0.12
N VAL A 78 26.96 11.02 0.49
CA VAL A 78 27.22 10.05 1.56
C VAL A 78 26.39 10.38 2.82
N LEU A 79 26.18 11.66 3.14
CA LEU A 79 25.31 12.06 4.25
C LEU A 79 23.87 11.57 4.04
N LEU A 80 23.27 11.86 2.88
CA LEU A 80 21.89 11.44 2.60
C LEU A 80 21.77 9.92 2.53
N ASP A 81 22.77 9.23 1.97
CA ASP A 81 22.85 7.77 1.94
C ASP A 81 22.88 7.18 3.36
N LYS A 82 23.69 7.76 4.28
CA LYS A 82 23.71 7.35 5.69
C LYS A 82 22.38 7.62 6.39
N LEU A 83 21.73 8.75 6.14
CA LEU A 83 20.39 9.02 6.70
C LEU A 83 19.37 7.97 6.24
N GLU A 84 19.41 7.58 4.96
CA GLU A 84 18.51 6.59 4.38
C GLU A 84 18.76 5.18 4.95
N LYS A 85 20.03 4.75 4.96
CA LYS A 85 20.45 3.42 5.44
C LYS A 85 20.23 3.24 6.94
N ASN A 86 20.49 4.28 7.73
CA ASN A 86 20.27 4.25 9.18
C ASN A 86 18.81 4.51 9.57
N GLN A 87 17.91 4.70 8.59
CA GLN A 87 16.48 4.95 8.80
C GLN A 87 16.21 6.11 9.77
N VAL A 88 16.97 7.19 9.66
CA VAL A 88 16.84 8.35 10.55
C VAL A 88 15.48 9.01 10.35
N ILE A 89 14.71 9.16 11.42
CA ILE A 89 13.44 9.89 11.42
C ILE A 89 13.73 11.38 11.26
N LEU A 90 13.22 12.00 10.19
CA LEU A 90 13.48 13.41 9.92
C LEU A 90 12.58 14.31 10.78
N THR A 91 13.18 15.31 11.42
CA THR A 91 12.45 16.45 11.97
C THR A 91 11.89 17.32 10.84
N PRO A 92 10.88 18.18 11.08
CA PRO A 92 10.38 19.10 10.06
C PRO A 92 11.47 20.01 9.47
N ARG A 93 12.44 20.45 10.29
CA ARG A 93 13.57 21.28 9.83
C ARG A 93 14.50 20.48 8.93
N MET A 94 14.83 19.24 9.32
CA MET A 94 15.65 18.35 8.50
C MET A 94 14.94 18.00 7.18
N ALA A 95 13.63 17.80 7.19
CA ALA A 95 12.85 17.55 5.98
C ALA A 95 12.95 18.74 5.00
N LEU A 96 12.90 19.99 5.47
CA LEU A 96 13.13 21.16 4.61
C LEU A 96 14.54 21.17 4.02
N PHE A 97 15.56 20.81 4.81
CA PHE A 97 16.93 20.69 4.31
C PHE A 97 17.04 19.60 3.24
N VAL A 98 16.50 18.39 3.47
CA VAL A 98 16.54 17.28 2.52
C VAL A 98 15.75 17.62 1.25
N ASP A 99 14.56 18.23 1.36
CA ASP A 99 13.75 18.66 0.21
C ASP A 99 14.51 19.67 -0.67
N SER A 100 15.27 20.58 -0.05
CA SER A 100 16.10 21.52 -0.80
C SER A 100 17.23 20.84 -1.60
N GLN A 101 17.60 19.60 -1.29
CA GLN A 101 18.60 18.84 -2.06
C GLN A 101 18.02 18.24 -3.35
N ILE A 102 16.70 18.04 -3.43
CA ILE A 102 16.01 17.48 -4.62
C ILE A 102 16.18 18.40 -5.84
N LYS A 103 16.16 19.72 -5.59
CA LYS A 103 16.21 20.74 -6.65
C LYS A 103 17.63 21.04 -7.15
N GLN A 104 18.66 20.45 -6.55
CA GLN A 104 20.05 20.76 -6.91
C GLN A 104 20.56 19.79 -7.96
N THR A 105 21.05 20.33 -9.08
CA THR A 105 21.65 19.54 -10.16
C THR A 105 23.05 19.04 -9.78
N PRO A 106 23.32 17.74 -9.84
CA PRO A 106 24.67 17.19 -9.64
C PRO A 106 25.66 17.80 -10.62
N ALA A 107 26.83 18.21 -10.15
CA ALA A 107 27.86 18.85 -10.96
C ALA A 107 28.77 17.84 -11.67
N TYR A 108 28.76 16.57 -11.24
CA TYR A 108 29.60 15.50 -11.79
C TYR A 108 28.77 14.37 -12.38
N GLN A 109 29.24 13.81 -13.50
CA GLN A 109 28.59 12.70 -14.19
C GLN A 109 29.59 11.63 -14.63
N VAL A 110 29.15 10.39 -14.75
CA VAL A 110 29.94 9.25 -15.22
C VAL A 110 29.27 8.70 -16.47
N VAL A 111 30.08 8.32 -17.47
CA VAL A 111 29.62 7.58 -18.64
C VAL A 111 29.68 6.10 -18.33
N GLU A 112 28.52 5.45 -18.43
CA GLU A 112 28.38 4.00 -18.34
C GLU A 112 28.21 3.43 -19.75
N LYS A 113 28.89 2.33 -20.05
CA LYS A 113 28.78 1.61 -21.33
C LYS A 113 28.12 0.26 -21.09
N GLY A 114 27.02 -0.01 -21.78
CA GLY A 114 26.27 -1.28 -21.68
C GLY A 114 25.54 -1.60 -22.97
N ASP A 115 25.56 -2.87 -23.39
CA ASP A 115 24.81 -3.40 -24.56
C ASP A 115 24.93 -2.58 -25.86
N GLY A 116 26.10 -2.00 -26.12
CA GLY A 116 26.36 -1.20 -27.33
C GLY A 116 25.88 0.26 -27.26
N TYR A 117 25.40 0.71 -26.11
CA TYR A 117 25.00 2.09 -25.84
C TYR A 117 25.87 2.72 -24.75
N GLU A 118 26.02 4.04 -24.83
CA GLU A 118 26.66 4.87 -23.80
C GLU A 118 25.60 5.79 -23.21
N PHE A 119 25.47 5.80 -21.88
CA PHE A 119 24.58 6.70 -21.18
C PHE A 119 25.30 7.38 -20.03
N THR A 120 24.87 8.60 -19.74
CA THR A 120 25.50 9.45 -18.73
C THR A 120 24.61 9.56 -17.51
N VAL A 121 25.16 9.25 -16.34
CA VAL A 121 24.45 9.32 -15.06
C VAL A 121 25.15 10.27 -14.10
N PRO A 122 24.44 10.89 -13.14
CA PRO A 122 25.08 11.63 -12.06
C PRO A 122 26.06 10.74 -11.29
N ALA A 123 27.29 11.23 -11.10
CA ALA A 123 28.31 10.54 -10.29
C ALA A 123 27.83 10.37 -8.84
N PHE A 124 27.04 11.32 -8.35
CA PHE A 124 26.49 11.36 -7.00
C PHE A 124 25.00 11.66 -7.05
N ASN A 125 24.15 10.63 -7.14
CA ASN A 125 22.70 10.81 -7.27
C ASN A 125 22.00 11.11 -5.92
N TYR A 126 22.46 12.15 -5.23
CA TYR A 126 21.85 12.63 -3.99
C TYR A 126 20.40 13.16 -4.16
N PRO A 127 19.96 13.72 -5.32
CA PRO A 127 18.55 14.14 -5.47
C PRO A 127 17.57 12.96 -5.41
N ALA A 128 17.97 11.79 -5.94
CA ALA A 128 17.15 10.58 -5.86
C ALA A 128 17.04 10.08 -4.42
N ILE A 129 18.12 10.09 -3.64
CA ILE A 129 18.11 9.71 -2.22
C ILE A 129 17.21 10.68 -1.42
N ALA A 130 17.39 11.99 -1.63
CA ALA A 130 16.57 13.03 -1.00
C ALA A 130 15.07 12.82 -1.27
N SER A 131 14.71 12.51 -2.52
CA SER A 131 13.32 12.25 -2.92
C SER A 131 12.72 11.06 -2.18
N ARG A 132 13.48 9.98 -2.00
CA ARG A 132 13.03 8.81 -1.23
C ARG A 132 12.88 9.10 0.26
N LEU A 133 13.84 9.82 0.84
CA LEU A 133 13.77 10.28 2.24
C LEU A 133 12.54 11.14 2.50
N ILE A 134 12.24 12.12 1.63
CA ILE A 134 11.06 12.98 1.77
C ILE A 134 9.77 12.19 1.57
N LYS A 135 9.73 11.24 0.63
CA LYS A 135 8.58 10.36 0.46
C LYS A 135 8.30 9.55 1.73
N ARG A 136 9.34 8.97 2.34
CA ARG A 136 9.23 8.22 3.62
C ARG A 136 8.74 9.12 4.75
N TRP A 137 9.34 10.28 4.93
CA TRP A 137 8.93 11.21 5.99
C TRP A 137 7.46 11.64 5.88
N LYS A 138 6.98 11.96 4.66
CA LYS A 138 5.55 12.27 4.43
C LYS A 138 4.65 11.09 4.78
N GLN A 139 5.08 9.87 4.47
CA GLN A 139 4.37 8.66 4.85
C GLN A 139 4.31 8.51 6.37
N ASP A 140 5.44 8.66 7.08
CA ASP A 140 5.50 8.56 8.54
C ASP A 140 4.59 9.59 9.24
N GLN A 141 4.57 10.84 8.73
CA GLN A 141 3.66 11.88 9.22
C GLN A 141 2.19 11.47 9.02
N SER A 142 1.84 10.96 7.85
CA SER A 142 0.47 10.52 7.58
C SER A 142 0.05 9.32 8.45
N THR A 143 0.97 8.38 8.69
CA THR A 143 0.75 7.25 9.61
C THR A 143 0.50 7.74 11.02
N LEU A 144 1.35 8.64 11.54
CA LEU A 144 1.18 9.19 12.87
C LEU A 144 -0.13 9.97 13.02
N GLU A 145 -0.48 10.80 12.03
CA GLU A 145 -1.74 11.54 12.01
C GLU A 145 -2.94 10.59 12.04
N PHE A 146 -2.94 9.56 11.18
CA PHE A 146 -3.99 8.54 11.14
C PHE A 146 -4.16 7.84 12.49
N ILE A 147 -3.07 7.33 13.07
CA ILE A 147 -3.10 6.65 14.37
C ILE A 147 -3.61 7.60 15.45
N LEU A 148 -3.07 8.82 15.52
CA LEU A 148 -3.47 9.79 16.55
C LEU A 148 -4.95 10.16 16.46
N LEU A 149 -5.48 10.37 15.25
CA LEU A 149 -6.90 10.66 15.04
C LEU A 149 -7.77 9.46 15.42
N ALA A 150 -7.36 8.24 15.08
CA ALA A 150 -8.08 7.01 15.43
C ALA A 150 -8.12 6.80 16.94
N GLU A 151 -6.96 6.85 17.61
CA GLU A 151 -6.83 6.67 19.07
C GLU A 151 -7.63 7.70 19.85
N GLN A 152 -7.62 8.95 19.40
CA GLN A 152 -8.42 10.02 20.00
C GLN A 152 -9.92 9.94 19.68
N GLY A 153 -10.37 9.00 18.85
CA GLY A 153 -11.76 8.90 18.41
C GLY A 153 -12.21 10.08 17.54
N LYS A 154 -11.26 10.78 16.91
CA LYS A 154 -11.51 11.94 16.03
C LYS A 154 -11.50 11.59 14.55
N LEU A 155 -11.10 10.38 14.19
CA LEU A 155 -11.10 9.92 12.80
C LEU A 155 -12.53 9.57 12.36
N ASP A 156 -13.07 10.35 11.42
CA ASP A 156 -14.31 10.04 10.71
C ASP A 156 -13.98 9.38 9.36
N LEU A 157 -14.33 8.10 9.20
CA LEU A 157 -13.96 7.30 8.02
C LEU A 157 -14.56 7.85 6.72
N GLN A 158 -15.80 8.35 6.79
CA GLN A 158 -16.50 8.89 5.63
C GLN A 158 -15.77 10.11 5.07
N THR A 159 -15.39 11.05 5.94
CA THR A 159 -14.63 12.25 5.57
C THR A 159 -13.21 11.90 5.19
N TRP A 160 -12.58 10.95 5.89
CA TRP A 160 -11.22 10.48 5.59
C TRP A 160 -11.13 9.87 4.19
N LEU A 161 -12.06 8.98 3.84
CA LEU A 161 -12.11 8.29 2.55
C LEU A 161 -12.86 9.08 1.46
N SER A 162 -12.98 10.39 1.63
CA SER A 162 -13.54 11.30 0.63
C SER A 162 -12.46 12.23 0.06
N GLY A 163 -12.70 12.75 -1.15
CA GLY A 163 -11.82 13.71 -1.82
C GLY A 163 -11.43 13.29 -3.23
N SER A 164 -10.24 13.69 -3.68
CA SER A 164 -9.73 13.29 -4.99
C SER A 164 -9.38 11.79 -5.04
N THR A 165 -9.51 11.14 -6.19
CA THR A 165 -9.23 9.70 -6.37
C THR A 165 -7.85 9.31 -5.83
N HIS A 166 -6.81 10.10 -6.12
CA HIS A 166 -5.46 9.85 -5.64
C HIS A 166 -5.35 9.95 -4.10
N GLN A 167 -6.03 10.93 -3.50
CA GLN A 167 -6.04 11.10 -2.04
C GLN A 167 -6.76 9.95 -1.35
N VAL A 168 -7.91 9.52 -1.89
CA VAL A 168 -8.65 8.36 -1.37
C VAL A 168 -7.79 7.10 -1.45
N GLN A 169 -7.14 6.84 -2.58
CA GLN A 169 -6.25 5.67 -2.73
C GLN A 169 -5.11 5.65 -1.71
N LEU A 170 -4.45 6.79 -1.47
CA LEU A 170 -3.39 6.89 -0.47
C LEU A 170 -3.91 6.63 0.95
N ARG A 171 -5.03 7.24 1.31
CA ARG A 171 -5.66 7.12 2.63
C ARG A 171 -6.21 5.73 2.89
N GLU A 172 -6.79 5.11 1.87
CA GLU A 172 -7.25 3.73 1.90
C GLU A 172 -6.05 2.79 2.08
N SER A 173 -4.99 2.94 1.27
CA SER A 173 -3.78 2.13 1.42
C SER A 173 -3.14 2.27 2.81
N LEU A 174 -3.15 3.47 3.39
CA LEU A 174 -2.65 3.70 4.74
C LEU A 174 -3.52 2.99 5.77
N LEU A 175 -4.84 3.15 5.69
CA LEU A 175 -5.80 2.49 6.58
C LEU A 175 -5.62 0.97 6.53
N LEU A 176 -5.59 0.38 5.33
CA LEU A 176 -5.46 -1.07 5.16
C LEU A 176 -4.19 -1.64 5.82
N LYS A 177 -3.10 -0.87 5.80
CA LYS A 177 -1.81 -1.24 6.38
C LYS A 177 -1.79 -1.09 7.90
N GLU A 178 -2.37 -0.02 8.42
CA GLU A 178 -2.19 0.39 9.83
C GLU A 178 -3.35 -0.02 10.75
N LEU A 179 -4.39 -0.69 10.25
CA LEU A 179 -5.50 -1.13 11.11
C LEU A 179 -5.06 -2.03 12.29
N ASP A 180 -4.05 -2.89 12.08
CA ASP A 180 -3.52 -3.78 13.12
C ASP A 180 -2.70 -3.04 14.20
N SER A 181 -2.31 -1.79 13.95
CA SER A 181 -1.52 -0.99 14.90
C SER A 181 -2.38 -0.16 15.86
N LEU A 182 -3.70 -0.18 15.68
CA LEU A 182 -4.65 0.53 16.52
C LEU A 182 -4.97 -0.24 17.81
N SER A 183 -5.30 0.49 18.87
CA SER A 183 -5.89 -0.09 20.08
C SER A 183 -7.25 -0.76 19.79
N PRO A 184 -7.65 -1.77 20.58
CA PRO A 184 -8.97 -2.37 20.46
C PRO A 184 -10.11 -1.34 20.55
N GLU A 185 -9.96 -0.34 21.43
CA GLU A 185 -10.95 0.73 21.60
C GLU A 185 -11.04 1.64 20.36
N ALA A 186 -9.91 1.97 19.73
CA ALA A 186 -9.89 2.73 18.50
C ALA A 186 -10.51 1.94 17.34
N LEU A 187 -10.15 0.66 17.22
CA LEU A 187 -10.69 -0.24 16.21
C LEU A 187 -12.21 -0.37 16.34
N ASP A 188 -12.73 -0.60 17.55
CA ASP A 188 -14.18 -0.73 17.77
C ASP A 188 -14.95 0.54 17.40
N ARG A 189 -14.41 1.73 17.70
CA ARG A 189 -15.02 2.99 17.28
C ARG A 189 -15.09 3.11 15.75
N LEU A 190 -14.03 2.70 15.05
CA LEU A 190 -14.01 2.73 13.59
C LEU A 190 -14.97 1.70 12.99
N VAL A 191 -15.03 0.50 13.54
CA VAL A 191 -15.98 -0.53 13.11
C VAL A 191 -17.42 -0.05 13.28
N ASN A 192 -17.75 0.58 14.42
CA ASN A 192 -19.09 1.10 14.69
C ASN A 192 -19.53 2.15 13.65
N GLN A 193 -18.60 2.93 13.08
CA GLN A 193 -18.92 3.84 11.97
C GLN A 193 -19.38 3.13 10.69
N LEU A 194 -18.98 1.87 10.50
CA LEU A 194 -19.38 1.03 9.35
C LEU A 194 -20.75 0.37 9.57
N VAL A 195 -20.99 -0.15 10.78
CA VAL A 195 -22.17 -1.00 11.05
C VAL A 195 -23.38 -0.25 11.61
N ASP A 196 -23.17 0.87 12.31
CA ASP A 196 -24.28 1.63 12.94
C ASP A 196 -25.01 2.54 11.94
N LYS A 197 -24.37 2.88 10.82
CA LYS A 197 -24.96 3.73 9.78
C LYS A 197 -25.68 2.88 8.73
N PRO A 198 -26.85 3.30 8.21
CA PRO A 198 -27.51 2.58 7.14
C PRO A 198 -26.66 2.64 5.87
N ILE A 199 -26.51 1.49 5.20
CA ILE A 199 -25.71 1.27 3.97
C ILE A 199 -25.98 2.31 2.88
N THR A 200 -27.19 2.89 2.86
CA THR A 200 -27.62 3.90 1.88
C THR A 200 -26.94 5.27 2.03
N THR A 201 -26.27 5.53 3.16
CA THR A 201 -25.67 6.86 3.44
C THR A 201 -24.24 6.96 2.92
N TRP A 202 -23.46 5.91 3.13
CA TRP A 202 -22.07 5.83 2.71
C TRP A 202 -21.58 4.39 2.87
N LEU A 203 -20.74 3.94 1.93
CA LEU A 203 -20.14 2.61 1.94
C LEU A 203 -18.70 2.73 1.40
N PRO A 204 -17.68 2.28 2.16
CA PRO A 204 -16.31 2.27 1.67
C PRO A 204 -16.10 1.14 0.65
N SER A 205 -14.89 1.02 0.10
CA SER A 205 -14.54 -0.08 -0.78
C SER A 205 -14.68 -1.43 -0.07
N SER A 206 -14.90 -2.49 -0.84
CA SER A 206 -14.90 -3.87 -0.33
C SER A 206 -13.57 -4.25 0.31
N ALA A 207 -12.44 -3.72 -0.18
CA ALA A 207 -11.12 -3.93 0.42
C ALA A 207 -11.06 -3.42 1.85
N VAL A 208 -11.62 -2.23 2.10
CA VAL A 208 -11.72 -1.65 3.45
C VAL A 208 -12.58 -2.54 4.34
N VAL A 209 -13.77 -2.93 3.90
CA VAL A 209 -14.68 -3.76 4.72
C VAL A 209 -14.07 -5.13 5.00
N VAL A 210 -13.42 -5.78 4.02
CA VAL A 210 -12.69 -7.03 4.21
C VAL A 210 -11.62 -6.86 5.29
N ARG A 211 -10.82 -5.80 5.21
CA ARG A 211 -9.77 -5.59 6.19
C ARG A 211 -10.32 -5.35 7.59
N PHE A 212 -11.36 -4.54 7.75
CA PHE A 212 -12.03 -4.40 9.05
C PHE A 212 -12.56 -5.73 9.56
N ALA A 213 -13.15 -6.56 8.71
CA ALA A 213 -13.67 -7.87 9.09
C ALA A 213 -12.55 -8.80 9.57
N GLN A 214 -11.40 -8.79 8.89
CA GLN A 214 -10.23 -9.60 9.27
C GLN A 214 -9.62 -9.18 10.60
N VAL A 215 -9.52 -7.87 10.86
CA VAL A 215 -8.82 -7.34 12.05
C VAL A 215 -9.72 -7.33 13.28
N SER A 216 -11.01 -7.03 13.11
CA SER A 216 -11.96 -7.01 14.22
C SER A 216 -12.57 -8.38 14.51
N GLU A 217 -12.55 -9.30 13.54
CA GLU A 217 -13.22 -10.60 13.58
C GLU A 217 -14.74 -10.50 13.89
N ARG A 218 -15.33 -9.31 13.74
CA ARG A 218 -16.72 -9.07 14.13
C ARG A 218 -17.71 -9.59 13.07
N PRO A 219 -18.72 -10.40 13.46
CA PRO A 219 -19.70 -10.94 12.52
C PRO A 219 -20.56 -9.90 11.80
N ASP A 220 -20.80 -8.73 12.41
CA ASP A 220 -21.59 -7.65 11.83
C ASP A 220 -20.88 -6.97 10.65
N VAL A 221 -19.54 -6.86 10.69
CA VAL A 221 -18.73 -6.37 9.56
C VAL A 221 -18.76 -7.36 8.40
N TYR A 222 -18.67 -8.67 8.69
CA TYR A 222 -18.85 -9.68 7.65
C TYR A 222 -20.26 -9.66 7.06
N HIS A 223 -21.29 -9.47 7.88
CA HIS A 223 -22.65 -9.31 7.38
C HIS A 223 -22.79 -8.08 6.47
N LEU A 224 -22.11 -6.97 6.77
CA LEU A 224 -22.01 -5.83 5.86
C LEU A 224 -21.35 -6.25 4.55
N LEU A 225 -20.19 -6.90 4.60
CA LEU A 225 -19.45 -7.36 3.41
C LEU A 225 -20.32 -8.23 2.49
N TRP A 226 -21.03 -9.21 3.06
CA TRP A 226 -21.86 -10.14 2.27
C TRP A 226 -23.12 -9.51 1.69
N ARG A 227 -23.51 -8.31 2.15
CA ARG A 227 -24.60 -7.52 1.53
C ARG A 227 -24.11 -6.63 0.39
N MET A 228 -22.80 -6.43 0.26
CA MET A 228 -22.21 -5.66 -0.83
C MET A 228 -22.33 -6.44 -2.15
N LYS A 229 -22.24 -5.72 -3.27
CA LYS A 229 -22.04 -6.36 -4.56
C LYS A 229 -20.72 -7.14 -4.52
N ALA A 230 -20.77 -8.42 -4.87
CA ALA A 230 -19.58 -9.23 -4.91
C ALA A 230 -18.58 -8.72 -5.94
N ASP A 231 -17.32 -8.69 -5.54
CA ASP A 231 -16.16 -8.36 -6.34
C ASP A 231 -14.95 -9.23 -5.95
N HIS A 232 -13.79 -8.94 -6.56
CA HIS A 232 -12.57 -9.69 -6.31
C HIS A 232 -12.18 -9.77 -4.83
N ASN A 233 -12.39 -8.70 -4.04
CA ASN A 233 -12.00 -8.67 -2.63
C ASN A 233 -12.91 -9.60 -1.80
N SER A 234 -14.22 -9.53 -2.04
CA SER A 234 -15.18 -10.43 -1.36
C SER A 234 -14.96 -11.91 -1.71
N GLN A 235 -14.60 -12.21 -2.97
CA GLN A 235 -14.30 -13.57 -3.43
C GLN A 235 -12.98 -14.09 -2.84
N ALA A 236 -11.96 -13.23 -2.75
CA ALA A 236 -10.69 -13.55 -2.12
C ALA A 236 -10.87 -13.83 -0.63
N GLU A 237 -11.67 -13.01 0.06
CA GLU A 237 -11.95 -13.20 1.49
C GLU A 237 -12.73 -14.49 1.76
N LEU A 238 -13.75 -14.79 0.95
CA LEU A 238 -14.46 -16.08 1.02
C LEU A 238 -13.47 -17.25 0.87
N THR A 239 -12.55 -17.18 -0.08
CA THR A 239 -11.53 -18.21 -0.30
C THR A 239 -10.62 -18.34 0.92
N ARG A 240 -10.17 -17.23 1.50
CA ARG A 240 -9.33 -17.20 2.71
C ARG A 240 -10.04 -17.87 3.89
N LEU A 241 -11.29 -17.48 4.16
CA LEU A 241 -12.11 -18.06 5.23
C LEU A 241 -12.34 -19.56 5.02
N ALA A 242 -12.66 -19.95 3.79
CA ALA A 242 -12.77 -21.35 3.44
C ALA A 242 -11.46 -22.10 3.68
N SER A 243 -10.30 -21.52 3.38
CA SER A 243 -9.00 -22.15 3.66
C SER A 243 -8.71 -22.30 5.16
N MET A 244 -9.07 -21.33 6.00
CA MET A 244 -8.90 -21.41 7.46
C MET A 244 -9.68 -22.59 8.06
N GLY A 245 -10.96 -22.71 7.69
CA GLY A 245 -11.78 -23.87 8.05
C GLY A 245 -12.12 -24.02 9.53
N ASP A 246 -11.83 -23.02 10.37
CA ASP A 246 -12.34 -22.97 11.74
C ASP A 246 -13.87 -22.71 11.75
N GLU A 247 -14.48 -22.89 12.91
CA GLU A 247 -15.94 -22.82 13.06
C GLU A 247 -16.49 -21.44 12.67
N GLN A 248 -15.82 -20.35 13.08
CA GLN A 248 -16.27 -18.99 12.79
C GLN A 248 -16.12 -18.66 11.30
N ALA A 249 -15.02 -19.06 10.68
CA ALA A 249 -14.78 -18.88 9.26
C ALA A 249 -15.80 -19.67 8.42
N LEU A 250 -16.12 -20.91 8.81
CA LEU A 250 -17.16 -21.69 8.16
C LEU A 250 -18.55 -21.05 8.30
N GLN A 251 -18.87 -20.48 9.47
CA GLN A 251 -20.09 -19.69 9.65
C GLN A 251 -20.14 -18.50 8.68
N GLN A 252 -19.02 -17.81 8.46
CA GLN A 252 -18.96 -16.73 7.48
C GLN A 252 -19.07 -17.20 6.04
N VAL A 253 -18.50 -18.36 5.68
CA VAL A 253 -18.70 -18.96 4.34
C VAL A 253 -20.16 -19.33 4.12
N MET A 254 -20.83 -19.90 5.14
CA MET A 254 -22.27 -20.18 5.09
C MET A 254 -23.10 -18.89 4.94
N ALA A 255 -22.73 -17.81 5.62
CA ALA A 255 -23.37 -16.51 5.46
C ALA A 255 -23.16 -15.92 4.06
N ALA A 256 -21.95 -16.02 3.50
CA ALA A 256 -21.62 -15.57 2.16
C ALA A 256 -22.43 -16.30 1.08
N ALA A 257 -22.79 -17.57 1.30
CA ALA A 257 -23.61 -18.36 0.38
C ALA A 257 -25.05 -17.80 0.18
N LEU A 258 -25.50 -16.90 1.06
CA LEU A 258 -26.77 -16.19 0.91
C LEU A 258 -26.69 -15.06 -0.13
N ASN A 259 -25.48 -14.56 -0.43
CA ASN A 259 -25.27 -13.60 -1.50
C ASN A 259 -25.37 -14.31 -2.86
N PRO A 260 -26.30 -13.92 -3.76
CA PRO A 260 -26.49 -14.60 -5.04
C PRO A 260 -25.22 -14.67 -5.90
N SER A 261 -24.34 -13.68 -5.82
CA SER A 261 -23.11 -13.61 -6.61
C SER A 261 -21.95 -14.40 -6.02
N LEU A 262 -22.00 -14.76 -4.72
CA LEU A 262 -20.98 -15.59 -4.05
C LEU A 262 -21.43 -17.03 -3.81
N LYS A 263 -22.74 -17.30 -3.99
CA LYS A 263 -23.40 -18.57 -3.69
C LYS A 263 -22.65 -19.80 -4.23
N GLU A 264 -22.31 -19.80 -5.51
CA GLU A 264 -21.65 -20.94 -6.16
C GLU A 264 -20.28 -21.22 -5.54
N GLN A 265 -19.46 -20.17 -5.41
CA GLN A 265 -18.13 -20.26 -4.79
C GLN A 265 -18.23 -20.71 -3.33
N ALA A 266 -19.19 -20.19 -2.56
CA ALA A 266 -19.39 -20.55 -1.17
C ALA A 266 -19.81 -22.02 -1.00
N ILE A 267 -20.77 -22.49 -1.80
CA ILE A 267 -21.25 -23.88 -1.76
C ILE A 267 -20.14 -24.84 -2.17
N GLN A 268 -19.39 -24.52 -3.23
CA GLN A 268 -18.23 -25.29 -3.64
C GLN A 268 -17.17 -25.35 -2.53
N ALA A 269 -16.88 -24.22 -1.89
CA ALA A 269 -15.91 -24.14 -0.81
C ALA A 269 -16.32 -25.00 0.40
N LEU A 270 -17.61 -24.97 0.78
CA LEU A 270 -18.15 -25.82 1.84
C LEU A 270 -18.13 -27.30 1.47
N ALA A 271 -18.50 -27.64 0.24
CA ALA A 271 -18.54 -29.02 -0.25
C ALA A 271 -17.16 -29.65 -0.45
N SER A 272 -16.09 -28.85 -0.58
CA SER A 272 -14.72 -29.37 -0.71
C SER A 272 -14.06 -29.78 0.62
N LYS A 273 -14.79 -29.65 1.75
CA LYS A 273 -14.26 -29.96 3.08
C LYS A 273 -14.37 -31.45 3.41
N HIS A 274 -13.24 -32.03 3.80
CA HIS A 274 -13.14 -33.42 4.24
C HIS A 274 -12.57 -33.50 5.66
N PRO A 275 -13.33 -34.00 6.65
CA PRO A 275 -14.77 -34.31 6.62
C PRO A 275 -15.66 -33.06 6.68
N LEU A 276 -16.92 -33.18 6.25
CA LEU A 276 -17.94 -32.14 6.45
C LEU A 276 -18.32 -32.07 7.94
N SER A 277 -18.20 -30.89 8.55
CA SER A 277 -18.68 -30.65 9.91
C SER A 277 -20.22 -30.76 9.99
N GLN A 278 -20.74 -30.98 11.19
CA GLN A 278 -22.18 -31.13 11.40
C GLN A 278 -22.96 -29.87 10.97
N ASP A 279 -22.43 -28.69 11.25
CA ASP A 279 -23.07 -27.43 10.87
C ASP A 279 -23.14 -27.25 9.36
N VAL A 280 -22.05 -27.60 8.66
CA VAL A 280 -22.01 -27.55 7.19
C VAL A 280 -23.01 -28.54 6.60
N LYS A 281 -23.12 -29.76 7.15
CA LYS A 281 -24.13 -30.73 6.73
C LYS A 281 -25.54 -30.18 6.90
N GLN A 282 -25.85 -29.62 8.07
CA GLN A 282 -27.18 -29.07 8.36
C GLN A 282 -27.52 -27.87 7.45
N PHE A 283 -26.54 -27.01 7.19
CA PHE A 283 -26.66 -25.89 6.28
C PHE A 283 -26.95 -26.39 4.85
N LEU A 284 -26.15 -27.30 4.30
CA LEU A 284 -26.33 -27.84 2.95
C LEU A 284 -27.67 -28.57 2.79
N ILE A 285 -28.14 -29.30 3.82
CA ILE A 285 -29.49 -29.89 3.83
C ILE A 285 -30.57 -28.80 3.70
N THR A 286 -30.43 -27.71 4.46
CA THR A 286 -31.36 -26.58 4.40
C THR A 286 -31.35 -25.91 3.02
N ARG A 287 -30.18 -25.78 2.38
CA ARG A 287 -30.06 -25.29 1.01
C ARG A 287 -30.72 -26.25 0.00
N MET A 288 -30.56 -27.56 0.16
CA MET A 288 -31.21 -28.57 -0.69
C MET A 288 -32.74 -28.63 -0.55
N ALA A 289 -33.32 -27.98 0.46
CA ALA A 289 -34.76 -27.77 0.56
C ALA A 289 -35.27 -26.70 -0.43
N LEU A 290 -34.39 -25.80 -0.88
CA LEU A 290 -34.72 -24.71 -1.80
C LEU A 290 -34.52 -25.16 -3.26
N PRO A 291 -35.50 -24.96 -4.15
CA PRO A 291 -35.41 -25.42 -5.55
C PRO A 291 -34.17 -24.90 -6.29
N ASP A 292 -33.85 -23.61 -6.11
CA ASP A 292 -32.75 -22.93 -6.83
C ASP A 292 -31.36 -23.42 -6.39
N ASP A 293 -31.24 -23.97 -5.19
CA ASP A 293 -29.96 -24.39 -4.61
C ASP A 293 -29.78 -25.90 -4.63
N ALA A 294 -30.85 -26.69 -4.62
CA ALA A 294 -30.80 -28.14 -4.52
C ALA A 294 -29.95 -28.80 -5.61
N VAL A 295 -30.08 -28.33 -6.85
CA VAL A 295 -29.31 -28.83 -7.99
C VAL A 295 -27.82 -28.50 -7.84
N LEU A 296 -27.50 -27.27 -7.47
CA LEU A 296 -26.12 -26.80 -7.29
C LEU A 296 -25.41 -27.56 -6.17
N VAL A 297 -26.05 -27.65 -4.99
CA VAL A 297 -25.49 -28.34 -3.82
C VAL A 297 -25.25 -29.82 -4.13
N ALA A 298 -26.21 -30.50 -4.76
CA ALA A 298 -26.05 -31.91 -5.12
C ALA A 298 -24.87 -32.15 -6.08
N LYS A 299 -24.73 -31.31 -7.11
CA LYS A 299 -23.64 -31.40 -8.08
C LYS A 299 -22.28 -31.19 -7.42
N GLU A 300 -22.13 -30.18 -6.59
CA GLU A 300 -20.87 -29.93 -5.90
C GLU A 300 -20.54 -31.05 -4.90
N LEU A 301 -21.53 -31.58 -4.16
CA LEU A 301 -21.30 -32.73 -3.27
C LEU A 301 -20.84 -33.97 -4.01
N SER A 302 -21.45 -34.31 -5.16
CA SER A 302 -21.01 -35.46 -5.98
C SER A 302 -19.61 -35.23 -6.53
N LYS A 303 -19.34 -34.05 -7.10
CA LYS A 303 -18.03 -33.68 -7.65
C LYS A 303 -16.90 -33.76 -6.63
N GLN A 304 -17.17 -33.41 -5.37
CA GLN A 304 -16.20 -33.47 -4.28
C GLN A 304 -16.17 -34.85 -3.56
N GLY A 305 -16.89 -35.87 -4.08
CA GLY A 305 -16.82 -37.23 -3.56
C GLY A 305 -17.68 -37.52 -2.32
N HIS A 306 -18.69 -36.69 -2.03
CA HIS A 306 -19.64 -36.87 -0.94
C HIS A 306 -20.91 -37.66 -1.33
N GLU A 307 -20.83 -38.51 -2.35
CA GLU A 307 -21.98 -39.27 -2.89
C GLU A 307 -22.63 -40.20 -1.86
N GLY A 308 -21.83 -40.86 -1.01
CA GLY A 308 -22.35 -41.73 0.05
C GLY A 308 -23.22 -40.95 1.05
N TRP A 309 -22.75 -39.79 1.50
CA TRP A 309 -23.55 -38.93 2.37
C TRP A 309 -24.78 -38.35 1.65
N LEU A 310 -24.66 -38.02 0.37
CA LEU A 310 -25.81 -37.55 -0.42
C LEU A 310 -26.91 -38.63 -0.54
N GLN A 311 -26.53 -39.91 -0.67
CA GLN A 311 -27.47 -41.03 -0.64
C GLN A 311 -28.13 -41.20 0.74
N GLU A 312 -27.38 -41.02 1.83
CA GLU A 312 -27.94 -41.00 3.19
C GLU A 312 -28.97 -39.87 3.36
N VAL A 313 -28.69 -38.67 2.82
CA VAL A 313 -29.64 -37.54 2.88
C VAL A 313 -30.90 -37.82 2.06
N LEU A 314 -30.77 -38.42 0.87
CA LEU A 314 -31.91 -38.74 -0.01
C LEU A 314 -32.78 -39.86 0.55
N SER A 315 -32.18 -40.89 1.15
CA SER A 315 -32.87 -42.01 1.80
C SER A 315 -33.41 -41.64 3.19
N GLY A 316 -32.78 -40.69 3.86
CA GLY A 316 -33.22 -40.14 5.13
C GLY A 316 -34.50 -39.30 5.02
N GLY A 317 -35.14 -39.05 6.16
CA GLY A 317 -36.38 -38.27 6.27
C GLY A 317 -36.24 -36.76 6.07
N TYR A 318 -35.13 -36.27 5.51
CA TYR A 318 -34.85 -34.83 5.40
C TYR A 318 -35.76 -34.14 4.37
N PRO A 319 -36.13 -32.86 4.59
CA PRO A 319 -36.99 -32.10 3.70
C PRO A 319 -36.24 -31.54 2.47
N VAL A 320 -35.62 -32.41 1.67
CA VAL A 320 -34.86 -32.04 0.47
C VAL A 320 -35.67 -32.25 -0.82
N LYS A 321 -35.35 -31.51 -1.89
CA LYS A 321 -35.99 -31.65 -3.21
C LYS A 321 -35.47 -32.85 -3.99
N ARG A 322 -35.76 -34.07 -3.49
CA ARG A 322 -35.26 -35.36 -4.01
C ARG A 322 -35.38 -35.50 -5.53
N HIS A 323 -36.51 -35.09 -6.11
CA HIS A 323 -36.73 -35.21 -7.55
C HIS A 323 -35.73 -34.37 -8.38
N LEU A 324 -35.48 -33.12 -7.97
CA LEU A 324 -34.54 -32.22 -8.64
C LEU A 324 -33.10 -32.71 -8.48
N ILE A 325 -32.75 -33.20 -7.29
CA ILE A 325 -31.44 -33.77 -7.00
C ILE A 325 -31.18 -35.02 -7.86
N ALA A 326 -32.14 -35.94 -7.92
CA ALA A 326 -32.02 -37.17 -8.71
C ALA A 326 -31.95 -36.89 -10.23
N GLN A 327 -32.57 -35.81 -10.72
CA GLN A 327 -32.43 -35.40 -12.12
C GLN A 327 -31.06 -34.78 -12.41
N ALA A 328 -30.49 -34.06 -11.45
CA ALA A 328 -29.21 -33.37 -11.60
C ALA A 328 -27.98 -34.28 -11.56
N LEU A 329 -28.12 -35.48 -10.99
CA LEU A 329 -27.05 -36.49 -10.81
C LEU A 329 -27.07 -37.61 -11.87
N LYS A 330 -27.98 -37.54 -12.85
CA LYS A 330 -28.00 -38.44 -14.02
C LYS A 330 -27.09 -37.91 -15.11
#